data_AF-A0A807LCF7-F1
#
_entry.id   AF-A0A807LCF7-F1
#
_cell.length_a   1.000
_cell.length_b   1.000
_cell.length_c   1.000
_cell.angle_alpha   90.00
_cell.angle_beta   90.00
_cell.angle_gamma   90.00
#
_symmetry.space_group_name_H-M   'P 1'
#
loop_
_entity.id
_entity.type
_entity.pdbx_description
1 polymer ?
#
loop_
_entity_poly.entity_id
_entity_poly.type
_entity_poly.pdbx_seq_one_letter_code
_entity_poly.pdbx_strand_id
1 'polypeptide(L)' 'MMNNDATDWPAWIRLVEQILDVPLDDARRAELEVQLARIAAMAQPLMQFPLPPRQEGAGEYRL' A
#
# COMPACT_ATOMS: atom_id res chain seq x y z
N MET A 1 10.48 -15.26 6.85
CA MET A 1 10.45 -14.15 7.81
C MET A 1 9.92 -12.95 7.05
N MET A 2 8.76 -12.43 7.43
CA MET A 2 8.25 -11.16 6.88
C MET A 2 9.10 -10.07 7.52
N ASN A 3 10.01 -9.46 6.76
CA ASN A 3 10.84 -8.39 7.30
C ASN A 3 9.92 -7.20 7.58
N ASN A 4 9.72 -6.89 8.86
CA ASN A 4 9.17 -5.62 9.33
C ASN A 4 10.23 -4.52 9.17
N ASP A 5 10.78 -4.38 7.97
CA ASP A 5 11.54 -3.19 7.64
C ASP A 5 10.52 -2.05 7.64
N ALA A 6 10.73 -1.05 8.48
CA ALA A 6 9.88 0.13 8.49
C ALA A 6 9.85 0.70 7.07
N THR A 7 8.69 0.66 6.43
CA THR A 7 8.53 1.16 5.06
C THR A 7 8.95 2.63 5.02
N ASP A 8 9.94 2.95 4.18
CA ASP A 8 10.34 4.33 3.89
C ASP A 8 9.27 4.98 3.01
N TRP A 9 8.21 5.46 3.66
CA TRP A 9 7.09 6.13 3.00
C TRP A 9 7.51 7.36 2.20
N PRO A 10 8.38 8.25 2.69
CA PRO A 10 8.86 9.39 1.90
C PRO A 10 9.48 8.98 0.56
N ALA A 11 10.37 7.98 0.55
CA ALA A 11 11.00 7.49 -0.67
C ALA A 11 9.98 6.84 -1.62
N TRP A 12 9.08 6.03 -1.07
CA TRP A 12 8.04 5.36 -1.85
C TRP A 12 7.04 6.35 -2.49
N ILE A 13 6.61 7.37 -1.75
CA ILE A 13 5.70 8.41 -2.24
C ILE A 13 6.33 9.16 -3.42
N ARG A 14 7.61 9.55 -3.31
CA ARG A 14 8.34 10.23 -4.39
C ARG A 14 8.41 9.38 -5.66
N LEU A 15 8.63 8.07 -5.51
CA LEU A 15 8.66 7.14 -6.64
C LEU A 15 7.28 7.04 -7.31
N VAL A 16 6.22 6.87 -6.53
CA VAL A 16 4.85 6.74 -7.05
C VAL A 16 4.36 8.03 -7.70
N GLU A 17 4.73 9.18 -7.14
CA GLU A 17 4.48 10.50 -7.72
C GLU A 17 5.00 10.59 -9.16
N GLN A 18 6.23 10.10 -9.39
CA GLN A 18 6.87 10.08 -10.71
C GLN A 18 6.24 9.06 -11.66
N ILE A 19 5.93 7.84 -11.17
CA ILE A 19 5.37 6.76 -11.99
C ILE A 19 3.95 7.11 -12.46
N LEU A 20 3.15 7.75 -11.60
CA LEU A 20 1.75 8.07 -11.89
C LEU A 20 1.56 9.47 -12.50
N ASP A 21 2.63 10.26 -12.61
CA ASP A 21 2.60 11.66 -13.08
C ASP A 21 1.59 12.52 -12.31
N VAL A 22 1.59 12.38 -10.97
CA VAL A 22 0.67 13.11 -10.07
C VAL A 22 1.49 14.09 -9.24
N PRO A 23 1.66 15.37 -9.64
CA PRO A 23 2.49 16.31 -8.90
C PRO A 23 1.86 16.64 -7.54
N LEU A 24 2.65 16.50 -6.47
CA LEU A 24 2.26 16.81 -5.11
C LEU A 24 3.11 17.96 -4.56
N ASP A 25 2.52 18.77 -3.69
CA ASP A 25 3.28 19.69 -2.84
C ASP A 25 3.67 19.01 -1.53
N ASP A 26 4.51 19.67 -0.74
CA ASP A 26 5.08 19.08 0.47
C ASP A 26 4.00 18.81 1.54
N ALA A 27 2.97 19.66 1.61
CA ALA A 27 1.83 19.44 2.50
C ALA A 27 1.06 18.16 2.15
N ARG A 28 0.77 17.92 0.86
CA ARG A 28 0.10 16.68 0.42
C ARG A 28 0.98 15.44 0.62
N ARG A 29 2.29 15.55 0.40
CA ARG A 29 3.23 14.44 0.66
C ARG A 29 3.22 14.04 2.15
N ALA A 30 3.26 15.01 3.05
CA ALA A 30 3.21 14.77 4.49
C ALA A 30 1.89 14.14 4.94
N GLU A 31 0.75 14.61 4.42
CA GLU A 31 -0.54 14.00 4.73
C GLU A 31 -0.63 12.56 4.20
N LEU A 32 -0.13 12.32 2.98
CA LEU A 32 -0.16 11.01 2.37
C LEU A 32 0.66 9.99 3.16
N GLU A 33 1.81 10.38 3.71
CA GLU A 33 2.60 9.54 4.61
C GLU A 33 1.77 9.06 5.82
N VAL A 34 1.06 9.97 6.49
CA VAL A 34 0.20 9.64 7.65
C VAL A 34 -0.91 8.67 7.25
N GLN A 35 -1.58 8.94 6.12
CA GLN A 35 -2.69 8.10 5.67
C GLN A 35 -2.21 6.71 5.24
N LEU A 36 -1.08 6.61 4.53
CA LEU A 36 -0.51 5.33 4.12
C LEU A 36 -0.06 4.49 5.31
N ALA A 37 0.60 5.11 6.31
CA ALA A 37 0.97 4.43 7.54
C ALA A 37 -0.26 3.88 8.27
N ARG A 38 -1.35 4.65 8.33
CA ARG A 38 -2.62 4.21 8.92
C ARG A 38 -3.24 3.05 8.14
N ILE A 39 -3.27 3.13 6.81
CA ILE A 39 -3.79 2.05 5.94
C ILE A 39 -2.98 0.77 6.12
N ALA A 40 -1.64 0.88 6.15
CA ALA A 40 -0.76 -0.25 6.39
C ALA A 40 -1.06 -0.93 7.73
N ALA A 41 -1.26 -0.14 8.80
CA ALA A 41 -1.65 -0.67 10.10
C ALA A 41 -3.01 -1.39 10.06
N MET A 42 -4.00 -0.84 9.34
CA MET A 42 -5.30 -1.49 9.16
C MET A 42 -5.25 -2.74 8.29
N ALA A 43 -4.32 -2.80 7.32
CA ALA A 43 -4.11 -3.95 6.44
C ALA A 43 -3.27 -5.05 7.08
N GLN A 44 -2.48 -4.73 8.11
CA GLN A 44 -1.59 -5.69 8.77
C GLN A 44 -2.28 -7.01 9.19
N PRO A 45 -3.50 -7.02 9.75
CA PRO A 45 -4.19 -8.26 10.08
C PRO A 45 -4.54 -9.11 8.85
N LEU A 46 -4.84 -8.48 7.72
CA LEU A 46 -5.12 -9.17 6.45
C LEU A 46 -3.86 -9.81 5.89
N MET A 47 -2.72 -9.13 6.00
CA MET A 47 -1.42 -9.67 5.55
C MET A 47 -0.94 -10.86 6.40
N GLN A 48 -1.40 -10.97 7.64
CA GLN A 48 -1.13 -12.10 8.54
C GLN A 48 -2.04 -13.30 8.27
N PHE A 49 -3.14 -13.11 7.54
CA PHE A 49 -4.05 -14.19 7.22
C PHE A 49 -3.42 -15.13 6.17
N PRO A 50 -3.32 -16.45 6.42
CA PRO A 50 -2.73 -17.37 5.46
C PRO A 50 -3.62 -17.48 4.22
N LEU A 51 -3.07 -17.13 3.06
CA LEU A 51 -3.78 -17.25 1.80
C LEU A 51 -3.67 -18.70 1.29
N PRO A 52 -4.78 -19.35 0.89
CA PRO A 52 -4.72 -20.66 0.24
C PRO A 52 -4.00 -20.57 -1.12
N PRO A 53 -3.49 -21.70 -1.65
CA PRO A 53 -2.68 -21.73 -2.89
C PRO A 53 -3.39 -21.18 -4.13
N ARG A 54 -4.72 -21.19 -4.13
CA ARG A 54 -5.57 -20.58 -5.14
C ARG A 54 -6.65 -19.77 -4.42
N GLN A 55 -6.60 -18.47 -4.60
CA GLN A 55 -7.72 -17.58 -4.32
C GLN A 55 -8.34 -17.21 -5.65
N GLU A 56 -9.56 -17.66 -5.90
CA GLU A 56 -10.39 -17.03 -6.92
C GLU A 56 -10.74 -15.64 -6.37
N GLY A 57 -10.50 -14.58 -7.16
CA GLY A 57 -10.91 -13.25 -6.76
C GLY A 57 -12.41 -13.26 -6.44
N ALA A 58 -12.87 -12.44 -5.49
CA ALA A 58 -14.26 -12.45 -5.04
C ALA A 58 -15.31 -12.11 -6.14
N GLY A 59 -14.88 -11.87 -7.38
CA GLY A 59 -15.72 -11.78 -8.56
C GLY A 59 -15.28 -12.78 -9.63
N GLU A 60 -16.15 -13.73 -9.95
CA GLU A 60 -16.07 -14.48 -11.21
C GLU A 60 -16.58 -13.57 -12.34
N TYR A 61 -15.72 -13.25 -13.30
CA TYR A 61 -16.15 -12.60 -14.53
C TYR A 61 -16.90 -13.64 -15.39
N ARG A 62 -18.17 -13.40 -15.69
CA ARG A 62 -18.96 -14.17 -16.65
C ARG A 62 -19.21 -13.31 -17.90
N LEU A 63 -18.93 -13.88 -19.07
CA LEU A 63 -19.21 -13.32 -20.39
C LEU A 63 -20.71 -13.31 -20.71
#